data_AF-A0A0Q9EW00-F1
#
_entry.id   AF-A0A0Q9EW00-F1
#
_cell.length_a   1.000
_cell.length_b   1.000
_cell.length_c   1.000
_cell.angle_alpha   90.00
_cell.angle_beta   90.00
_cell.angle_gamma   90.00
#
_symmetry.space_group_name_H-M   'P 1'
#
loop_
_entity.id
_entity.type
_entity.pdbx_description
1 polymer ?
#
loop_
_entity_poly.entity_id
_entity_poly.type
_entity_poly.pdbx_seq_one_letter_code
_entity_poly.pdbx_strand_id
1 'polypeptide(L)'
;MSKWRLLALLLLQAFGAQAADLAASPTTVTILGVDHAAQLVSERDQPALLEAFLDRVEPDAVCIERAPESYARNDYYEFTYEVQDVVVPFARRSGIELCPIDWEPPIEDQRLGFGMSLDVPPELRLLKGFPSFLSFGPEALKRDFFRADDPANLQKVTNWASTPAARGKDDLPRRLYLYRTYMQARRIAAAARAHPGGTVAVVVGEFHKHDIEAILKDEPGLRLIQPSSFGRPSAGDVAAHDRTEYRAAIASFNLLGLQSLSGAVDYGYVARAVEALEANGATAQTRLFRTRLDLLQGRIRREEAVERYRAIAAEAGDAKFSWNGVKDAARVDSYFDPFGNLDVRRRAWLEAARETWAMGDGAAANALLDACADGLSPRQRNQLRAYWERDVATTAAKRP
;
A
#
# COMPACT_ATOMS: atom_id res chain seq x y z
N MET A 1 -38.35 -13.30 54.75
CA MET A 1 -38.76 -13.17 53.33
C MET A 1 -38.94 -14.56 52.75
N SER A 2 -40.06 -14.84 52.09
CA SER A 2 -40.36 -16.18 51.53
C SER A 2 -39.28 -16.60 50.51
N LYS A 3 -38.78 -17.84 50.61
CA LYS A 3 -37.81 -18.43 49.67
C LYS A 3 -38.25 -18.32 48.20
N TRP A 4 -39.56 -18.24 47.97
CA TRP A 4 -40.17 -18.04 46.66
C TRP A 4 -39.99 -16.64 46.07
N ARG A 5 -39.89 -15.60 46.91
CA ARG A 5 -39.62 -14.23 46.44
C ARG A 5 -38.18 -14.06 45.99
N LEU A 6 -37.22 -14.74 46.64
CA LEU A 6 -35.81 -14.73 46.23
C LEU A 6 -35.61 -15.46 44.89
N LEU A 7 -36.30 -16.60 44.70
CA LEU A 7 -36.23 -17.36 43.45
C LEU A 7 -36.85 -16.60 42.27
N ALA A 8 -37.97 -15.91 42.49
CA ALA A 8 -38.61 -15.08 41.47
C ALA A 8 -37.76 -13.87 41.06
N LEU A 9 -37.06 -13.23 42.01
CA LEU A 9 -36.12 -12.13 41.72
C LEU A 9 -34.88 -12.62 40.96
N LEU A 10 -34.34 -13.80 41.27
CA LEU A 10 -33.21 -14.39 40.55
C LEU A 10 -33.58 -14.80 39.11
N LEU A 11 -34.79 -15.34 38.91
CA LEU A 11 -35.29 -15.66 37.57
C LEU A 11 -35.54 -14.40 36.73
N LEU A 12 -36.09 -13.33 37.30
CA LEU A 12 -36.30 -12.05 36.61
C LEU A 12 -34.98 -11.37 36.20
N GLN A 13 -33.91 -11.52 36.97
CA GLN A 13 -32.58 -11.01 36.58
C GLN A 13 -31.91 -11.87 35.49
N ALA A 14 -32.14 -13.19 35.49
CA ALA A 14 -31.64 -14.08 34.43
C ALA A 14 -32.31 -13.81 33.07
N PHE A 15 -33.62 -13.53 33.04
CA PHE A 15 -34.33 -13.15 31.81
C PHE A 15 -33.99 -11.73 31.33
N GLY A 16 -33.70 -10.79 32.24
CA GLY A 16 -33.28 -9.43 31.88
C GLY A 16 -31.92 -9.35 31.20
N ALA A 17 -30.95 -10.17 31.64
CA ALA A 17 -29.62 -10.22 31.03
C ALA A 17 -29.66 -10.83 29.61
N GLN A 18 -30.51 -11.85 29.41
CA GLN A 18 -30.67 -12.52 28.11
C GLN A 18 -31.47 -11.67 27.09
N ALA A 19 -32.39 -10.82 27.56
CA ALA A 19 -33.10 -9.86 26.72
C ALA A 19 -32.22 -8.66 26.32
N ALA A 20 -31.25 -8.26 27.14
CA ALA A 20 -30.29 -7.21 26.80
C ALA A 20 -29.30 -7.65 25.70
N ASP A 21 -28.88 -8.92 25.71
CA ASP A 21 -28.06 -9.52 24.63
C ASP A 21 -28.81 -9.61 23.29
N LEU A 22 -30.14 -9.73 23.31
CA LEU A 22 -30.98 -9.72 22.11
C LEU A 22 -31.40 -8.31 21.65
N ALA A 23 -31.16 -7.29 22.47
CA ALA A 23 -31.53 -5.90 22.19
C ALA A 23 -30.35 -5.02 21.76
N ALA A 24 -29.11 -5.54 21.78
CA ALA A 24 -27.98 -4.82 21.23
C ALA A 24 -28.17 -4.64 19.71
N SER A 25 -28.11 -3.40 19.24
CA SER A 25 -28.16 -3.13 17.81
C SER A 25 -26.99 -3.84 17.13
N PRO A 26 -27.18 -4.45 15.95
CA PRO A 26 -26.11 -5.18 15.30
C PRO A 26 -24.97 -4.23 14.95
N THR A 27 -23.72 -4.67 15.15
CA THR A 27 -22.53 -3.93 14.73
C THR A 27 -22.49 -3.87 13.21
N THR A 28 -22.33 -2.67 12.67
CA THR A 28 -22.19 -2.46 11.24
C THR A 28 -20.76 -2.77 10.81
N VAL A 29 -20.59 -3.63 9.81
CA VAL A 29 -19.27 -3.99 9.28
C VAL A 29 -19.22 -3.64 7.80
N THR A 30 -18.23 -2.86 7.40
CA THR A 30 -18.03 -2.44 6.00
C THR A 30 -16.65 -2.88 5.54
N ILE A 31 -16.60 -3.73 4.52
CA ILE A 31 -15.36 -4.34 4.02
C ILE A 31 -14.97 -3.71 2.69
N LEU A 32 -13.95 -2.85 2.71
CA LEU A 32 -13.35 -2.25 1.53
C LEU A 32 -12.22 -3.13 0.99
N GLY A 33 -12.41 -3.66 -0.22
CA GLY A 33 -11.41 -4.43 -0.95
C GLY A 33 -10.48 -3.53 -1.75
N VAL A 34 -9.20 -3.51 -1.40
CA VAL A 34 -8.17 -2.66 -2.03
C VAL A 34 -7.22 -3.49 -2.90
N ASP A 35 -6.72 -2.89 -3.98
CA ASP A 35 -5.53 -3.41 -4.67
C ASP A 35 -4.31 -2.69 -4.07
N HIS A 36 -3.35 -3.46 -3.57
CA HIS A 36 -2.26 -2.90 -2.78
C HIS A 36 -1.46 -1.89 -3.60
N ALA A 37 -1.29 -0.69 -3.03
CA ALA A 37 -0.61 0.45 -3.65
C ALA A 37 -1.16 0.94 -5.01
N ALA A 38 -2.30 0.45 -5.49
CA ALA A 38 -2.93 0.94 -6.72
C ALA A 38 -3.35 2.43 -6.61
N GLN A 39 -3.49 2.93 -5.38
CA GLN A 39 -3.76 4.34 -5.06
C GLN A 39 -2.66 5.27 -5.59
N LEU A 40 -1.44 4.75 -5.79
CA LEU A 40 -0.31 5.50 -6.34
C LEU A 40 -0.47 5.77 -7.84
N VAL A 41 -1.25 4.96 -8.58
CA VAL A 41 -1.36 5.05 -10.05
C VAL A 41 -2.76 5.41 -10.54
N SER A 42 -3.80 5.19 -9.73
CA SER A 42 -5.18 5.51 -10.10
C SER A 42 -5.70 6.72 -9.34
N GLU A 43 -5.99 7.81 -10.06
CA GLU A 43 -6.68 8.97 -9.48
C GLU A 43 -8.06 8.60 -8.92
N ARG A 44 -8.71 7.61 -9.52
CA ARG A 44 -10.03 7.11 -9.12
C ARG A 44 -9.97 6.23 -7.86
N ASP A 45 -8.79 5.90 -7.38
CA ASP A 45 -8.54 5.12 -6.16
C ASP A 45 -7.50 5.84 -5.28
N GLN A 46 -7.37 7.18 -5.38
CA GLN A 46 -6.25 7.89 -4.77
C GLN A 46 -6.24 7.85 -3.22
N PRO A 47 -5.09 8.11 -2.55
CA PRO A 47 -4.95 7.95 -1.10
C PRO A 47 -5.91 8.85 -0.30
N ALA A 48 -6.10 10.10 -0.76
CA ALA A 48 -7.04 11.04 -0.14
C ALA A 48 -8.51 10.59 -0.27
N LEU A 49 -8.85 9.81 -1.31
CA LEU A 49 -10.18 9.23 -1.48
C LEU A 49 -10.43 8.12 -0.45
N LEU A 50 -9.42 7.32 -0.13
CA LEU A 50 -9.49 6.33 0.95
C LEU A 50 -9.69 7.00 2.31
N GLU A 51 -8.92 8.03 2.63
CA GLU A 51 -9.08 8.75 3.89
C GLU A 51 -10.46 9.42 4.00
N ALA A 52 -10.92 10.11 2.95
CA ALA A 52 -12.24 10.73 2.92
C ALA A 52 -13.39 9.71 3.01
N PHE A 53 -13.20 8.51 2.47
CA PHE A 53 -14.17 7.42 2.63
C PHE A 53 -14.24 6.93 4.08
N LEU A 54 -13.08 6.74 4.73
CA LEU A 54 -13.05 6.31 6.14
C LEU A 54 -13.67 7.37 7.05
N ASP A 55 -13.41 8.65 6.80
CA ASP A 55 -14.04 9.76 7.52
C ASP A 55 -15.57 9.71 7.40
N ARG A 56 -16.08 9.50 6.18
CA ARG A 56 -17.51 9.34 5.92
C ARG A 56 -18.14 8.12 6.58
N VAL A 57 -17.41 7.01 6.70
CA VAL A 57 -17.91 5.79 7.35
C VAL A 57 -18.05 5.99 8.86
N GLU A 58 -17.32 6.94 9.44
CA GLU A 58 -17.28 7.21 10.89
C GLU A 58 -17.07 5.92 11.72
N PRO A 59 -16.00 5.13 11.47
CA PRO A 59 -15.80 3.87 12.17
C PRO A 59 -15.34 4.08 13.62
N ASP A 60 -15.88 3.29 14.54
CA ASP A 60 -15.36 3.13 15.90
C ASP A 60 -14.02 2.37 15.91
N ALA A 61 -13.84 1.47 14.94
CA ALA A 61 -12.59 0.75 14.71
C ALA A 61 -12.33 0.46 13.23
N VAL A 62 -11.05 0.44 12.85
CA VAL A 62 -10.60 0.05 11.52
C VAL A 62 -9.77 -1.22 11.59
N CYS A 63 -10.27 -2.29 10.98
CA CYS A 63 -9.53 -3.51 10.75
C CYS A 63 -8.53 -3.35 9.60
N ILE A 64 -7.28 -3.75 9.83
CA ILE A 64 -6.19 -3.67 8.84
C ILE A 64 -5.59 -5.04 8.56
N GLU A 65 -5.18 -5.26 7.30
CA GLU A 65 -4.46 -6.47 6.88
C GLU A 65 -3.01 -6.49 7.40
N ARG A 66 -2.86 -6.72 8.71
CA ARG A 66 -1.58 -7.05 9.35
C ARG A 66 -1.79 -8.01 10.53
N ALA A 67 -0.83 -8.90 10.75
CA ALA A 67 -0.89 -9.86 11.85
C ALA A 67 -0.77 -9.12 13.21
N PRO A 68 -1.53 -9.52 14.25
CA PRO A 68 -1.50 -8.85 15.55
C PRO A 68 -0.10 -8.74 16.16
N GLU A 69 0.70 -9.81 16.06
CA GLU A 69 2.04 -9.88 16.62
C GLU A 69 2.97 -8.87 15.95
N SER A 70 2.85 -8.72 14.63
CA SER A 70 3.63 -7.77 13.84
C SER A 70 3.16 -6.33 14.05
N TYR A 71 1.85 -6.11 14.08
CA TYR A 71 1.29 -4.80 14.42
C TYR A 71 1.76 -4.31 15.81
N ALA A 72 1.83 -5.19 16.80
CA ALA A 72 2.30 -4.86 18.15
C ALA A 72 3.76 -4.36 18.18
N ARG A 73 4.56 -4.68 17.13
CA ARG A 73 5.94 -4.18 16.95
C ARG A 73 6.01 -2.97 16.01
N ASN A 74 4.88 -2.38 15.64
CA ASN A 74 4.77 -1.33 14.62
C ASN A 74 5.40 -1.76 13.28
N ASP A 75 5.22 -3.04 12.95
CA ASP A 75 5.79 -3.69 11.78
C ASP A 75 4.68 -4.03 10.80
N TYR A 76 4.74 -3.45 9.59
CA TYR A 76 3.73 -3.57 8.53
C TYR A 76 4.30 -4.29 7.30
N TYR A 77 3.44 -4.83 6.44
CA TYR A 77 3.86 -5.28 5.12
C TYR A 77 4.33 -4.06 4.32
N GLU A 78 5.55 -4.11 3.82
CA GLU A 78 6.14 -2.94 3.14
C GLU A 78 5.44 -2.65 1.79
N PHE A 79 4.66 -3.60 1.25
CA PHE A 79 3.85 -3.42 0.03
C PHE A 79 2.44 -2.84 0.27
N THR A 80 1.95 -2.76 1.52
CA THR A 80 0.59 -2.27 1.82
C THR A 80 0.60 -0.76 2.08
N TYR A 81 0.86 0.02 1.02
CA TYR A 81 0.88 1.49 1.07
C TYR A 81 -0.38 2.05 1.74
N GLU A 82 -1.54 1.57 1.33
CA GLU A 82 -2.83 2.00 1.84
C GLU A 82 -2.99 1.75 3.35
N VAL A 83 -2.40 0.68 3.88
CA VAL A 83 -2.43 0.42 5.33
C VAL A 83 -1.45 1.34 6.06
N GLN A 84 -0.17 1.31 5.66
CA GLN A 84 0.92 1.91 6.44
C GLN A 84 0.95 3.44 6.32
N ASP A 85 0.61 3.98 5.16
CA ASP A 85 0.76 5.41 4.84
C ASP A 85 -0.57 6.16 4.84
N VAL A 86 -1.72 5.46 4.77
CA VAL A 86 -3.05 6.09 4.75
C VAL A 86 -3.88 5.73 5.97
N VAL A 87 -4.28 4.46 6.11
CA VAL A 87 -5.23 4.01 7.14
C VAL A 87 -4.68 4.18 8.55
N VAL A 88 -3.46 3.70 8.80
CA VAL A 88 -2.85 3.77 10.14
C VAL A 88 -2.63 5.22 10.58
N PRO A 89 -2.03 6.11 9.76
CA PRO A 89 -1.93 7.53 10.11
C PRO A 89 -3.28 8.20 10.32
N PHE A 90 -4.28 7.90 9.49
CA PHE A 90 -5.64 8.43 9.67
C PHE A 90 -6.24 8.02 11.01
N ALA A 91 -6.30 6.72 11.29
CA ALA A 91 -6.89 6.21 12.52
C ALA A 91 -6.20 6.79 13.77
N ARG A 92 -4.87 6.90 13.75
CA ARG A 92 -4.09 7.52 14.83
C ARG A 92 -4.44 8.99 15.04
N ARG A 93 -4.59 9.78 13.97
CA ARG A 93 -4.96 11.20 14.05
C ARG A 93 -6.39 11.39 14.55
N SER A 94 -7.29 10.50 14.14
CA SER A 94 -8.72 10.55 14.47
C SER A 94 -9.06 9.87 15.80
N GLY A 95 -8.10 9.23 16.46
CA GLY A 95 -8.33 8.49 17.72
C GLY A 95 -9.17 7.22 17.53
N ILE A 96 -9.16 6.64 16.33
CA ILE A 96 -9.92 5.43 15.99
C ILE A 96 -9.09 4.18 16.30
N GLU A 97 -9.72 3.15 16.87
CA GLU A 97 -9.05 1.90 17.19
C GLU A 97 -8.58 1.17 15.92
N LEU A 98 -7.39 0.59 15.97
CA LEU A 98 -6.84 -0.23 14.89
C LEU A 98 -6.88 -1.70 15.30
N CYS A 99 -7.58 -2.51 14.50
CA CYS A 99 -7.77 -3.94 14.72
C CYS A 99 -6.94 -4.76 13.71
N PRO A 100 -5.74 -5.27 14.06
CA PRO A 100 -4.99 -6.13 13.16
C PRO A 100 -5.71 -7.48 12.97
N ILE A 101 -6.08 -7.82 11.73
CA ILE A 101 -6.91 -9.01 11.44
C ILE A 101 -6.16 -10.14 10.73
N ASP A 102 -4.95 -9.91 10.26
CA ASP A 102 -4.31 -10.85 9.34
C ASP A 102 -3.71 -12.07 10.03
N TRP A 103 -3.52 -13.15 9.28
CA TRP A 103 -2.85 -14.36 9.70
C TRP A 103 -1.68 -14.68 8.77
N GLU A 104 -0.51 -14.91 9.37
CA GLU A 104 0.67 -15.38 8.67
C GLU A 104 1.01 -16.79 9.14
N PRO A 105 1.37 -17.71 8.23
CA PRO A 105 1.97 -18.97 8.65
C PRO A 105 3.28 -18.72 9.41
N PRO A 106 3.63 -19.53 10.42
CA PRO A 106 4.94 -19.49 11.06
C PRO A 106 6.08 -19.51 10.03
N ILE A 107 7.20 -18.84 10.34
CA ILE A 107 8.37 -18.76 9.42
C ILE A 107 8.86 -20.15 9.00
N GLU A 108 8.79 -21.14 9.89
CA GLU A 108 9.18 -22.53 9.59
C GLU A 108 8.27 -23.13 8.50
N ASP A 109 6.96 -22.93 8.61
CA ASP A 109 5.99 -23.37 7.60
C ASP A 109 6.16 -22.62 6.28
N GLN A 110 6.50 -21.33 6.32
CA GLN A 110 6.82 -20.56 5.13
C GLN A 110 8.02 -21.17 4.39
N ARG A 111 9.09 -21.50 5.12
CA ARG A 111 10.30 -22.11 4.56
C ARG A 111 10.03 -23.51 4.00
N LEU A 112 9.28 -24.34 4.71
CA LEU A 112 8.92 -25.68 4.25
C LEU A 112 7.99 -25.63 3.02
N GLY A 113 7.07 -24.68 3.02
CA GLY A 113 6.02 -24.57 2.02
C GLY A 113 6.42 -23.84 0.73
N PHE A 114 7.17 -22.75 0.86
CA PHE A 114 7.54 -21.86 -0.24
C PHE A 114 9.04 -21.85 -0.52
N GLY A 115 9.86 -22.49 0.33
CA GLY A 115 11.32 -22.43 0.24
C GLY A 115 11.91 -21.08 0.66
N MET A 116 11.10 -20.17 1.20
CA MET A 116 11.51 -18.82 1.58
C MET A 116 10.66 -18.25 2.71
N SER A 117 11.16 -17.19 3.37
CA SER A 117 10.34 -16.35 4.24
C SER A 117 9.61 -15.33 3.36
N LEU A 118 8.29 -15.25 3.48
CA LEU A 118 7.44 -14.37 2.66
C LEU A 118 7.64 -12.88 2.99
N ASP A 119 7.96 -12.58 4.24
CA ASP A 119 8.21 -11.21 4.74
C ASP A 119 9.65 -10.70 4.52
N VAL A 120 10.58 -11.56 4.07
CA VAL A 120 11.96 -11.15 3.81
C VAL A 120 12.12 -10.90 2.31
N PRO A 121 12.27 -9.64 1.88
CA PRO A 121 12.43 -9.37 0.47
C PRO A 121 13.79 -9.88 -0.04
N PRO A 122 13.86 -10.34 -1.30
CA PRO A 122 15.12 -10.69 -1.94
C PRO A 122 16.08 -9.48 -1.97
N GLU A 123 17.38 -9.72 -2.16
CA GLU A 123 18.37 -8.64 -2.20
C GLU A 123 18.06 -7.61 -3.31
N LEU A 124 17.50 -8.07 -4.44
CA LEU A 124 16.88 -7.21 -5.45
C LEU A 124 15.39 -7.55 -5.58
N ARG A 125 14.51 -6.56 -5.54
CA ARG A 125 13.07 -6.69 -5.76
C ARG A 125 12.80 -7.33 -7.11
N LEU A 126 11.86 -8.26 -7.16
CA LEU A 126 11.44 -8.90 -8.40
C LEU A 126 10.73 -7.88 -9.29
N LEU A 127 10.93 -7.97 -10.61
CA LEU A 127 10.25 -7.11 -11.59
C LEU A 127 8.80 -7.55 -11.87
N LYS A 128 8.46 -8.81 -11.56
CA LYS A 128 7.18 -9.44 -11.85
C LYS A 128 6.86 -10.52 -10.82
N GLY A 129 5.57 -10.87 -10.72
CA GLY A 129 5.07 -11.89 -9.81
C GLY A 129 4.86 -11.34 -8.40
N PHE A 130 4.42 -12.18 -7.46
CA PHE A 130 4.34 -11.78 -6.06
C PHE A 130 5.74 -11.82 -5.42
N PRO A 131 6.18 -10.83 -4.62
CA PRO A 131 5.55 -9.52 -4.32
C PRO A 131 6.17 -8.35 -5.12
N SER A 132 5.93 -8.25 -6.43
CA SER A 132 6.43 -7.16 -7.28
C SER A 132 5.43 -6.01 -7.36
N PHE A 133 5.73 -4.90 -6.68
CA PHE A 133 4.92 -3.67 -6.68
C PHE A 133 5.68 -2.46 -7.29
N LEU A 134 6.71 -2.74 -8.09
CA LEU A 134 7.55 -1.70 -8.73
C LEU A 134 6.86 -0.99 -9.90
N SER A 135 5.84 -1.62 -10.49
CA SER A 135 5.06 -1.04 -11.58
C SER A 135 3.71 -1.75 -11.77
N PHE A 136 2.72 -1.02 -12.23
CA PHE A 136 1.37 -1.47 -12.58
C PHE A 136 1.11 -1.30 -14.08
N GLY A 137 0.27 -2.17 -14.64
CA GLY A 137 -0.16 -2.08 -16.03
C GLY A 137 -1.30 -1.07 -16.27
N PRO A 138 -1.66 -0.80 -17.54
CA PRO A 138 -2.69 0.18 -17.92
C PRO A 138 -4.07 -0.03 -17.29
N GLU A 139 -4.40 -1.27 -16.92
CA GLU A 139 -5.63 -1.64 -16.23
C GLU A 139 -5.75 -1.00 -14.85
N ALA A 140 -4.64 -0.87 -14.12
CA ALA A 140 -4.63 -0.30 -12.77
C ALA A 140 -5.02 1.19 -12.78
N LEU A 141 -4.63 1.93 -13.82
CA LEU A 141 -4.94 3.37 -13.97
C LEU A 141 -6.45 3.63 -14.09
N LYS A 142 -7.22 2.62 -14.51
CA LYS A 142 -8.67 2.69 -14.69
C LYS A 142 -9.44 2.14 -13.48
N ARG A 143 -8.73 1.62 -12.48
CA ARG A 143 -9.32 1.02 -11.29
C ARG A 143 -10.19 2.05 -10.57
N ASP A 144 -11.41 1.68 -10.26
CA ASP A 144 -12.30 2.47 -9.42
C ASP A 144 -12.20 2.05 -7.95
N PHE A 145 -12.41 3.01 -7.05
CA PHE A 145 -12.34 2.83 -5.60
C PHE A 145 -13.22 1.67 -5.08
N PHE A 146 -14.44 1.52 -5.61
CA PHE A 146 -15.37 0.46 -5.21
C PHE A 146 -15.30 -0.77 -6.13
N ARG A 147 -14.21 -0.96 -6.89
CA ARG A 147 -14.08 -2.08 -7.85
C ARG A 147 -14.42 -3.44 -7.23
N ALA A 148 -14.00 -3.66 -5.99
CA ALA A 148 -14.17 -4.93 -5.31
C ALA A 148 -15.61 -5.19 -4.81
N ASP A 149 -16.55 -4.24 -4.93
CA ASP A 149 -17.96 -4.49 -4.60
C ASP A 149 -18.67 -5.35 -5.65
N ASP A 150 -18.15 -5.38 -6.89
CA ASP A 150 -18.66 -6.26 -7.96
C ASP A 150 -17.88 -7.59 -8.00
N PRO A 151 -18.51 -8.73 -7.64
CA PRO A 151 -17.86 -10.05 -7.66
C PRO A 151 -17.29 -10.46 -9.02
N ALA A 152 -17.83 -9.94 -10.12
CA ALA A 152 -17.33 -10.25 -11.46
C ALA A 152 -15.87 -9.80 -11.65
N ASN A 153 -15.47 -8.72 -10.97
CA ASN A 153 -14.10 -8.20 -11.02
C ASN A 153 -13.07 -9.14 -10.37
N LEU A 154 -13.51 -10.06 -9.52
CA LEU A 154 -12.67 -11.00 -8.78
C LEU A 154 -12.87 -12.46 -9.20
N GLN A 155 -13.63 -12.72 -10.27
CA GLN A 155 -13.95 -14.08 -10.71
C GLN A 155 -12.72 -14.97 -10.92
N LYS A 156 -11.61 -14.41 -11.42
CA LYS A 156 -10.35 -15.16 -11.60
C LYS A 156 -9.80 -15.67 -10.27
N VAL A 157 -9.86 -14.85 -9.22
CA VAL A 157 -9.40 -15.18 -7.87
C VAL A 157 -10.33 -16.22 -7.26
N THR A 158 -11.65 -16.03 -7.38
CA THR A 158 -12.66 -16.98 -6.94
C THR A 158 -12.47 -18.36 -7.58
N ASN A 159 -12.26 -18.40 -8.90
CA ASN A 159 -12.00 -19.64 -9.63
C ASN A 159 -10.72 -20.33 -9.16
N TRP A 160 -9.64 -19.58 -8.93
CA TRP A 160 -8.39 -20.13 -8.39
C TRP A 160 -8.57 -20.68 -6.96
N ALA A 161 -9.24 -19.94 -6.08
CA ALA A 161 -9.45 -20.33 -4.68
C ALA A 161 -10.31 -21.60 -4.56
N SER A 162 -11.30 -21.75 -5.45
CA SER A 162 -12.23 -22.89 -5.50
C SER A 162 -11.70 -24.11 -6.25
N THR A 163 -10.63 -23.97 -7.03
CA THR A 163 -10.09 -25.06 -7.86
C THR A 163 -8.78 -25.58 -7.25
N PRO A 164 -8.75 -26.81 -6.70
CA PRO A 164 -7.51 -27.42 -6.25
C PRO A 164 -6.46 -27.50 -7.37
N ALA A 165 -5.19 -27.33 -7.02
CA ALA A 165 -4.11 -27.53 -7.97
C ALA A 165 -4.10 -28.98 -8.49
N ALA A 166 -3.71 -29.15 -9.76
CA ALA A 166 -3.66 -30.47 -10.39
C ALA A 166 -2.74 -31.47 -9.66
N ARG A 167 -1.69 -30.98 -8.99
CA ARG A 167 -0.81 -31.77 -8.13
C ARG A 167 -0.92 -31.25 -6.70
N GLY A 168 -1.15 -32.14 -5.74
CA GLY A 168 -1.32 -31.76 -4.33
C GLY A 168 -0.15 -30.96 -3.75
N LYS A 169 1.09 -31.23 -4.18
CA LYS A 169 2.27 -30.48 -3.75
C LYS A 169 2.27 -28.99 -4.17
N ASP A 170 1.51 -28.63 -5.21
CA ASP A 170 1.40 -27.26 -5.69
C ASP A 170 0.18 -26.54 -5.06
N ASP A 171 -0.63 -27.22 -4.23
CA ASP A 171 -1.91 -26.71 -3.71
C ASP A 171 -1.76 -25.90 -2.41
N LEU A 172 -0.55 -25.86 -1.83
CA LEU A 172 -0.28 -25.16 -0.58
C LEU A 172 -0.65 -23.67 -0.59
N PRO A 173 -0.31 -22.87 -1.63
CA PRO A 173 -0.65 -21.45 -1.66
C PRO A 173 -2.17 -21.20 -1.56
N ARG A 174 -2.98 -22.04 -2.23
CA ARG A 174 -4.44 -21.96 -2.19
C ARG A 174 -4.98 -22.33 -0.80
N ARG A 175 -4.44 -23.37 -0.16
CA ARG A 175 -4.84 -23.80 1.19
C ARG A 175 -4.54 -22.74 2.24
N LEU A 176 -3.34 -22.17 2.20
CA LEU A 176 -2.94 -21.10 3.11
C LEU A 176 -3.74 -19.83 2.87
N TYR A 177 -4.04 -19.49 1.61
CA TYR A 177 -4.95 -18.40 1.28
C TYR A 177 -6.33 -18.58 1.93
N LEU A 178 -6.98 -19.74 1.74
CA LEU A 178 -8.30 -20.00 2.31
C LEU A 178 -8.29 -19.95 3.85
N TYR A 179 -7.25 -20.52 4.47
CA TYR A 179 -7.11 -20.47 5.92
C TYR A 179 -6.85 -19.04 6.43
N ARG A 180 -5.99 -18.28 5.75
CA ARG A 180 -5.73 -16.87 6.03
C ARG A 180 -7.02 -16.05 5.97
N THR A 181 -7.79 -16.19 4.90
CA THR A 181 -9.08 -15.49 4.72
C THR A 181 -10.08 -15.86 5.82
N TYR A 182 -10.16 -17.15 6.19
CA TYR A 182 -10.99 -17.59 7.30
C TYR A 182 -10.58 -16.93 8.62
N MET A 183 -9.27 -16.91 8.93
CA MET A 183 -8.76 -16.30 10.15
C MET A 183 -8.98 -14.77 10.17
N GLN A 184 -8.84 -14.09 9.02
CA GLN A 184 -9.20 -12.69 8.87
C GLN A 184 -10.68 -12.46 9.21
N ALA A 185 -11.59 -13.25 8.66
CA ALA A 185 -13.02 -13.17 8.98
C ALA A 185 -13.29 -13.38 10.47
N ARG A 186 -12.67 -14.40 11.11
CA ARG A 186 -12.84 -14.63 12.55
C ARG A 186 -12.35 -13.47 13.42
N ARG A 187 -11.26 -12.80 13.03
CA ARG A 187 -10.76 -11.60 13.74
C ARG A 187 -11.65 -10.38 13.50
N ILE A 188 -12.20 -10.19 12.30
CA ILE A 188 -13.20 -9.15 12.04
C ILE A 188 -14.44 -9.36 12.93
N ALA A 189 -14.95 -10.60 13.02
CA ALA A 189 -16.07 -10.91 13.91
C ALA A 189 -15.74 -10.62 15.38
N ALA A 190 -14.49 -10.88 15.81
CA ALA A 190 -14.05 -10.55 17.16
C ALA A 190 -13.98 -9.03 17.40
N ALA A 191 -13.44 -8.26 16.45
CA ALA A 191 -13.45 -6.80 16.50
C ALA A 191 -14.89 -6.29 16.59
N ALA A 192 -15.78 -6.73 15.70
CA ALA A 192 -17.16 -6.28 15.71
C ALA A 192 -17.90 -6.59 17.03
N ARG A 193 -17.66 -7.74 17.65
CA ARG A 193 -18.19 -8.05 19.01
C ARG A 193 -17.65 -7.13 20.11
N ALA A 194 -16.45 -6.56 19.94
CA ALA A 194 -15.89 -5.58 20.87
C ALA A 194 -16.52 -4.19 20.71
N HIS A 195 -17.24 -3.93 19.60
CA HIS A 195 -17.93 -2.67 19.31
C HIS A 195 -19.44 -2.89 19.09
N PRO A 196 -20.20 -3.33 20.11
CA PRO A 196 -21.63 -3.62 19.96
C PRO A 196 -22.42 -2.36 19.55
N GLY A 197 -23.17 -2.46 18.45
CA GLY A 197 -23.95 -1.35 17.89
C GLY A 197 -23.13 -0.26 17.18
N GLY A 198 -21.80 -0.40 17.14
CA GLY A 198 -20.91 0.53 16.46
C GLY A 198 -20.71 0.22 14.97
N THR A 199 -19.71 0.87 14.38
CA THR A 199 -19.27 0.71 12.99
C THR A 199 -17.82 0.25 12.96
N VAL A 200 -17.57 -0.87 12.28
CA VAL A 200 -16.22 -1.39 12.00
C VAL A 200 -15.96 -1.29 10.49
N ALA A 201 -14.97 -0.49 10.11
CA ALA A 201 -14.46 -0.50 8.75
C ALA A 201 -13.35 -1.55 8.62
N VAL A 202 -13.26 -2.22 7.48
CA VAL A 202 -12.21 -3.19 7.18
C VAL A 202 -11.52 -2.78 5.89
N VAL A 203 -10.20 -2.62 5.91
CA VAL A 203 -9.38 -2.39 4.72
C VAL A 203 -8.50 -3.61 4.50
N VAL A 204 -8.77 -4.33 3.41
CA VAL A 204 -8.13 -5.62 3.12
C VAL A 204 -7.93 -5.78 1.61
N GLY A 205 -6.89 -6.50 1.21
CA GLY A 205 -6.64 -6.89 -0.17
C GLY A 205 -7.89 -7.49 -0.81
N GLU A 206 -8.26 -6.98 -1.98
CA GLU A 206 -9.56 -7.23 -2.61
C GLU A 206 -9.85 -8.71 -2.83
N PHE A 207 -8.80 -9.53 -2.95
CA PHE A 207 -8.91 -10.97 -3.11
C PHE A 207 -9.70 -11.61 -1.97
N HIS A 208 -9.53 -11.11 -0.74
CA HIS A 208 -10.16 -11.67 0.46
C HIS A 208 -11.62 -11.23 0.65
N LYS A 209 -12.03 -10.10 0.07
CA LYS A 209 -13.29 -9.40 0.43
C LYS A 209 -14.52 -10.32 0.39
N HIS A 210 -14.81 -10.95 -0.73
CA HIS A 210 -16.07 -11.69 -0.88
C HIS A 210 -16.13 -12.99 -0.07
N ASP A 211 -14.99 -13.63 0.15
CA ASP A 211 -14.94 -14.84 0.98
C ASP A 211 -15.08 -14.47 2.46
N ILE A 212 -14.50 -13.35 2.91
CA ILE A 212 -14.78 -12.78 4.23
C ILE A 212 -16.27 -12.44 4.38
N GLU A 213 -16.86 -11.74 3.40
CA GLU A 213 -18.29 -11.40 3.41
C GLU A 213 -19.17 -12.66 3.50
N ALA A 214 -18.82 -13.71 2.76
CA ALA A 214 -19.54 -14.98 2.79
C ALA A 214 -19.46 -15.66 4.17
N ILE A 215 -18.28 -15.65 4.80
CA ILE A 215 -18.09 -16.22 6.14
C ILE A 215 -18.83 -15.42 7.22
N LEU A 216 -18.84 -14.08 7.10
CA LEU A 216 -19.45 -13.20 8.10
C LEU A 216 -20.95 -13.03 7.95
N LYS A 217 -21.52 -13.35 6.78
CA LYS A 217 -22.96 -13.17 6.50
C LYS A 217 -23.87 -13.85 7.53
N ASP A 218 -23.42 -15.00 8.05
CA ASP A 218 -24.17 -15.79 9.02
C ASP A 218 -23.73 -15.55 10.47
N GLU A 219 -22.84 -14.59 10.72
CA GLU A 219 -22.39 -14.25 12.07
C GLU A 219 -23.46 -13.43 12.81
N PRO A 220 -23.97 -13.92 13.96
CA PRO A 220 -25.05 -13.25 14.68
C PRO A 220 -24.57 -11.91 15.24
N GLY A 221 -25.47 -10.92 15.21
CA GLY A 221 -25.19 -9.58 15.74
C GLY A 221 -24.37 -8.68 14.80
N LEU A 222 -24.07 -9.12 13.58
CA LEU A 222 -23.42 -8.30 12.55
C LEU A 222 -24.38 -7.86 11.47
N ARG A 223 -24.15 -6.67 10.93
CA ARG A 223 -24.80 -6.15 9.73
C ARG A 223 -23.72 -5.76 8.72
N LEU A 224 -23.57 -6.55 7.66
CA LEU A 224 -22.67 -6.22 6.55
C LEU A 224 -23.29 -5.13 5.66
N ILE A 225 -22.52 -4.08 5.40
CA ILE A 225 -22.90 -2.98 4.50
C ILE A 225 -21.82 -2.85 3.42
N GLN A 226 -22.24 -2.78 2.16
CA GLN A 226 -21.32 -2.61 1.04
C GLN A 226 -20.70 -1.20 1.06
N PRO A 227 -19.38 -1.06 0.88
CA PRO A 227 -18.70 0.24 0.82
C PRO A 227 -19.37 1.26 -0.10
N SER A 228 -19.79 0.84 -1.29
CA SER A 228 -20.44 1.71 -2.29
C SER A 228 -21.75 2.35 -1.81
N SER A 229 -22.43 1.79 -0.80
CA SER A 229 -23.68 2.37 -0.30
C SER A 229 -23.48 3.68 0.47
N PHE A 230 -22.27 3.96 0.93
CA PHE A 230 -21.92 5.27 1.52
C PHE A 230 -21.76 6.37 0.45
N GLY A 231 -21.71 5.99 -0.82
CA GLY A 231 -21.45 6.90 -1.93
C GLY A 231 -20.00 7.36 -1.99
N ARG A 232 -19.55 7.74 -3.18
CA ARG A 232 -18.18 8.21 -3.41
C ARG A 232 -17.94 9.55 -2.72
N PRO A 233 -16.82 9.75 -2.01
CA PRO A 233 -16.40 11.08 -1.56
C PRO A 233 -16.39 12.08 -2.71
N SER A 234 -16.87 13.30 -2.44
CA SER A 234 -16.88 14.39 -3.40
C SER A 234 -15.46 14.92 -3.61
N ALA A 235 -15.25 15.72 -4.65
CA ALA A 235 -13.96 16.38 -4.86
C ALA A 235 -13.57 17.29 -3.69
N GLY A 236 -14.55 17.90 -3.02
CA GLY A 236 -14.32 18.73 -1.83
C GLY A 236 -13.85 17.89 -0.63
N ASP A 237 -14.48 16.73 -0.40
CA ASP A 237 -14.07 15.81 0.66
C ASP A 237 -12.65 15.30 0.41
N VAL A 238 -12.38 14.85 -0.81
CA VAL A 238 -11.04 14.39 -1.21
C VAL A 238 -9.99 15.48 -1.00
N ALA A 239 -10.27 16.73 -1.39
CA ALA A 239 -9.34 17.84 -1.22
C ALA A 239 -9.08 18.16 0.26
N ALA A 240 -10.07 17.99 1.15
CA ALA A 240 -9.93 18.21 2.59
C ALA A 240 -9.02 17.17 3.27
N HIS A 241 -8.92 15.97 2.69
CA HIS A 241 -8.05 14.89 3.17
C HIS A 241 -6.75 14.74 2.37
N ASP A 242 -6.48 15.61 1.41
CA ASP A 242 -5.26 15.55 0.62
C ASP A 242 -4.04 16.04 1.43
N ARG A 243 -2.91 15.35 1.25
CA ARG A 243 -1.70 15.52 2.09
C ARG A 243 -0.44 15.58 1.24
N THR A 244 0.57 16.27 1.77
CA THR A 244 1.88 16.38 1.13
C THR A 244 2.51 15.01 0.90
N GLU A 245 2.36 14.10 1.86
CA GLU A 245 2.87 12.73 1.82
C GLU A 245 2.23 11.92 0.69
N TYR A 246 0.92 12.08 0.45
CA TYR A 246 0.20 11.41 -0.64
C TYR A 246 0.70 11.88 -2.00
N ARG A 247 0.79 13.20 -2.19
CA ARG A 247 1.32 13.79 -3.42
C ARG A 247 2.77 13.39 -3.68
N ALA A 248 3.59 13.34 -2.61
CA ALA A 248 4.98 12.89 -2.70
C ALA A 248 5.07 11.41 -3.08
N ALA A 249 4.20 10.56 -2.53
CA ALA A 249 4.16 9.14 -2.88
C ALA A 249 3.76 8.92 -4.35
N ILE A 250 2.70 9.61 -4.81
CA ILE A 250 2.26 9.59 -6.20
C ILE A 250 3.40 10.04 -7.14
N ALA A 251 4.02 11.18 -6.85
CA ALA A 251 5.11 11.72 -7.68
C ALA A 251 6.34 10.81 -7.68
N SER A 252 6.78 10.34 -6.50
CA SER A 252 7.95 9.48 -6.39
C SER A 252 7.74 8.16 -7.13
N PHE A 253 6.63 7.48 -6.90
CA PHE A 253 6.35 6.19 -7.55
C PHE A 253 6.30 6.31 -9.07
N ASN A 254 5.57 7.30 -9.60
CA ASN A 254 5.34 7.43 -11.04
C ASN A 254 6.52 8.03 -11.81
N LEU A 255 7.31 8.91 -11.19
CA LEU A 255 8.39 9.64 -11.88
C LEU A 255 9.77 9.00 -11.66
N LEU A 256 10.02 8.58 -10.42
CA LEU A 256 11.31 8.05 -9.98
C LEU A 256 11.32 6.50 -10.00
N GLY A 257 10.21 5.85 -9.68
CA GLY A 257 10.09 4.40 -9.74
C GLY A 257 10.12 3.81 -11.15
N LEU A 258 10.06 2.47 -11.22
CA LEU A 258 10.00 1.73 -12.50
C LEU A 258 8.68 1.96 -13.26
N GLN A 259 7.66 2.52 -12.61
CA GLN A 259 6.42 2.94 -13.27
C GLN A 259 6.68 3.89 -14.45
N SER A 260 7.66 4.80 -14.35
CA SER A 260 8.04 5.71 -15.45
C SER A 260 8.50 4.97 -16.73
N LEU A 261 8.94 3.71 -16.58
CA LEU A 261 9.42 2.87 -17.67
C LEU A 261 8.34 1.93 -18.22
N SER A 262 7.19 1.79 -17.54
CA SER A 262 6.11 0.86 -17.93
C SER A 262 5.29 1.33 -19.12
N GLY A 263 5.30 2.66 -19.39
CA GLY A 263 4.42 3.30 -20.37
C GLY A 263 2.98 3.50 -19.88
N ALA A 264 2.64 3.03 -18.68
CA ALA A 264 1.33 3.17 -18.06
C ALA A 264 1.37 4.26 -16.98
N VAL A 265 1.48 5.53 -17.37
CA VAL A 265 1.48 6.66 -16.42
C VAL A 265 0.37 7.63 -16.78
N ASP A 266 -0.49 7.95 -15.81
CA ASP A 266 -1.39 9.10 -15.92
C ASP A 266 -0.62 10.38 -15.59
N TYR A 267 -0.01 10.99 -16.60
CA TYR A 267 0.76 12.22 -16.42
C TYR A 267 -0.10 13.42 -16.00
N GLY A 268 -1.42 13.39 -16.23
CA GLY A 268 -2.32 14.44 -15.75
C GLY A 268 -2.46 14.40 -14.24
N TYR A 269 -2.72 13.20 -13.70
CA TYR A 269 -2.77 12.95 -12.26
C TYR A 269 -1.43 13.28 -11.58
N VAL A 270 -0.32 12.80 -12.14
CA VAL A 270 1.03 13.06 -11.60
C VAL A 270 1.40 14.54 -11.67
N ALA A 271 1.06 15.24 -12.76
CA ALA A 271 1.33 16.68 -12.87
C ALA A 271 0.62 17.49 -11.78
N ARG A 272 -0.66 17.18 -11.49
CA ARG A 272 -1.39 17.84 -10.40
C ARG A 272 -0.75 17.60 -9.03
N ALA A 273 -0.25 16.38 -8.77
CA ALA A 273 0.48 16.09 -7.54
C ALA A 273 1.76 16.93 -7.43
N VAL A 274 2.55 17.05 -8.51
CA VAL A 274 3.76 17.88 -8.53
C VAL A 274 3.45 19.37 -8.37
N GLU A 275 2.45 19.89 -9.08
CA GLU A 275 2.01 21.29 -8.98
C GLU A 275 1.55 21.64 -7.56
N ALA A 276 0.79 20.75 -6.92
CA ALA A 276 0.33 20.93 -5.56
C ALA A 276 1.47 20.84 -4.52
N LEU A 277 2.54 20.09 -4.80
CA LEU A 277 3.76 20.10 -3.98
C LEU A 277 4.55 21.40 -4.18
N GLU A 278 4.67 21.89 -5.41
CA GLU A 278 5.37 23.16 -5.71
C GLU A 278 4.66 24.36 -5.07
N ALA A 279 3.32 24.35 -5.04
CA ALA A 279 2.53 25.37 -4.34
C ALA A 279 2.85 25.43 -2.84
N ASN A 280 3.30 24.33 -2.24
CA ASN A 280 3.75 24.26 -0.84
C ASN A 280 5.23 24.62 -0.66
N GLY A 281 5.98 24.87 -1.74
CA GLY A 281 7.36 25.33 -1.71
C GLY A 281 8.28 24.68 -2.75
N ALA A 282 9.21 25.47 -3.30
CA ALA A 282 10.25 25.00 -4.21
C ALA A 282 11.42 24.36 -3.44
N THR A 283 11.24 23.12 -2.98
CA THR A 283 12.28 22.31 -2.32
C THR A 283 13.14 21.57 -3.35
N ALA A 284 14.27 21.00 -2.92
CA ALA A 284 15.10 20.16 -3.79
C ALA A 284 14.31 18.92 -4.31
N GLN A 285 13.45 18.34 -3.46
CA GLN A 285 12.56 17.24 -3.85
C GLN A 285 11.57 17.66 -4.95
N THR A 286 10.91 18.81 -4.81
CA THR A 286 9.92 19.24 -5.81
C THR A 286 10.59 19.63 -7.12
N ARG A 287 11.77 20.26 -7.09
CA ARG A 287 12.60 20.50 -8.28
C ARG A 287 13.02 19.21 -8.97
N LEU A 288 13.36 18.16 -8.21
CA LEU A 288 13.68 16.83 -8.74
C LEU A 288 12.48 16.22 -9.48
N PHE A 289 11.31 16.21 -8.85
CA PHE A 289 10.08 15.71 -9.47
C PHE A 289 9.70 16.50 -10.72
N ARG A 290 9.74 17.84 -10.67
CA ARG A 290 9.47 18.70 -11.82
C ARG A 290 10.41 18.42 -12.98
N THR A 291 11.72 18.34 -12.72
CA THR A 291 12.73 18.02 -13.75
C THR A 291 12.44 16.67 -14.40
N ARG A 292 12.10 15.65 -13.60
CA ARG A 292 11.76 14.33 -14.12
C ARG A 292 10.48 14.32 -14.94
N LEU A 293 9.44 15.01 -14.47
CA LEU A 293 8.16 15.15 -15.18
C LEU A 293 8.35 15.88 -16.53
N ASP A 294 9.04 17.01 -16.54
CA ASP A 294 9.31 17.79 -17.75
C ASP A 294 10.11 16.97 -18.77
N LEU A 295 11.10 16.19 -18.31
CA LEU A 295 11.88 15.29 -19.18
C LEU A 295 11.00 14.18 -19.77
N LEU A 296 10.21 13.50 -18.94
CA LEU A 296 9.35 12.38 -19.38
C LEU A 296 8.26 12.84 -20.35
N GLN A 297 7.80 14.09 -20.26
CA GLN A 297 6.84 14.69 -21.18
C GLN A 297 7.49 15.41 -22.37
N GLY A 298 8.82 15.34 -22.52
CA GLY A 298 9.55 15.93 -23.64
C GLY A 298 9.57 17.46 -23.64
N ARG A 299 9.30 18.11 -22.50
CA ARG A 299 9.33 19.57 -22.35
C ARG A 299 10.75 20.12 -22.23
N ILE A 300 11.68 19.29 -21.75
CA ILE A 300 13.13 19.57 -21.71
C ILE A 300 13.90 18.44 -22.37
N ARG A 301 15.11 18.75 -22.83
CA ARG A 301 16.04 17.75 -23.39
C ARG A 301 16.88 17.11 -22.29
N ARG A 302 17.57 16.01 -22.62
CA ARG A 302 18.38 15.25 -21.66
C ARG A 302 19.54 16.06 -21.09
N GLU A 303 20.19 16.86 -21.93
CA GLU A 303 21.30 17.73 -21.54
C GLU A 303 20.86 18.72 -20.46
N GLU A 304 19.71 19.36 -20.68
CA GLU A 304 19.11 20.29 -19.72
C GLU A 304 18.69 19.57 -18.43
N ALA A 305 18.13 18.36 -18.53
CA ALA A 305 17.79 17.56 -17.36
C ALA A 305 19.02 17.22 -16.52
N VAL A 306 20.15 16.83 -17.15
CA VAL A 306 21.41 16.58 -16.45
C VAL A 306 21.90 17.82 -15.71
N GLU A 307 21.88 18.99 -16.35
CA GLU A 307 22.25 20.26 -15.69
C GLU A 307 21.38 20.56 -14.46
N ARG A 308 20.05 20.42 -14.61
CA ARG A 308 19.10 20.61 -13.50
C ARG A 308 19.33 19.62 -12.37
N TYR A 309 19.56 18.33 -12.66
CA TYR A 309 19.85 17.34 -11.62
C TYR A 309 21.16 17.64 -10.88
N ARG A 310 22.21 18.07 -11.58
CA ARG A 310 23.47 18.47 -10.95
C ARG A 310 23.29 19.66 -10.00
N ALA A 311 22.52 20.67 -10.42
CA ALA A 311 22.19 21.81 -9.58
C ALA A 311 21.41 21.38 -8.33
N ILE A 312 20.39 20.53 -8.49
CA ILE A 312 19.63 19.97 -7.37
C ILE A 312 20.56 19.23 -6.40
N ALA A 313 21.46 18.38 -6.90
CA ALA A 313 22.37 17.61 -6.07
C ALA A 313 23.38 18.50 -5.30
N ALA A 314 23.80 19.62 -5.88
CA ALA A 314 24.66 20.60 -5.22
C ALA A 314 23.96 21.36 -4.09
N GLU A 315 22.66 21.65 -4.25
CA GLU A 315 21.87 22.46 -3.31
C GLU A 315 21.11 21.63 -2.26
N ALA A 316 20.88 20.34 -2.50
CA ALA A 316 20.00 19.51 -1.69
C ALA A 316 20.48 19.31 -0.24
N GLY A 317 21.78 19.45 0.04
CA GLY A 317 22.34 19.14 1.36
C GLY A 317 21.94 17.72 1.81
N ASP A 318 21.34 17.62 3.00
CA ASP A 318 20.84 16.37 3.58
C ASP A 318 19.32 16.16 3.41
N ALA A 319 18.69 16.88 2.47
CA ALA A 319 17.24 16.84 2.25
C ALA A 319 16.73 15.40 2.03
N LYS A 320 15.70 15.03 2.80
CA LYS A 320 15.01 13.74 2.70
C LYS A 320 13.72 13.88 1.91
N PHE A 321 13.27 12.78 1.32
CA PHE A 321 11.96 12.72 0.71
C PHE A 321 10.86 12.76 1.79
N SER A 322 9.78 13.48 1.53
CA SER A 322 8.57 13.46 2.38
C SER A 322 7.90 12.08 2.42
N TRP A 323 8.13 11.26 1.40
CA TRP A 323 7.78 9.83 1.38
C TRP A 323 8.78 9.08 0.50
N ASN A 324 9.23 7.92 0.96
CA ASN A 324 10.12 7.04 0.21
C ASN A 324 9.72 5.54 0.27
N GLY A 325 8.69 5.21 1.04
CA GLY A 325 8.20 3.84 1.22
C GLY A 325 9.21 2.88 1.86
N VAL A 326 10.28 3.40 2.48
CA VAL A 326 11.37 2.57 3.02
C VAL A 326 11.04 2.12 4.43
N LYS A 327 11.14 0.81 4.65
CA LYS A 327 11.07 0.19 5.97
C LYS A 327 12.43 -0.21 6.53
N ASP A 328 13.32 -0.77 5.69
CA ASP A 328 14.67 -1.19 6.08
C ASP A 328 15.71 -0.18 5.59
N ALA A 329 16.17 0.69 6.50
CA ALA A 329 17.16 1.71 6.20
C ALA A 329 18.55 1.16 5.80
N ALA A 330 18.81 -0.13 6.01
CA ALA A 330 20.06 -0.78 5.58
C ALA A 330 20.08 -1.11 4.08
N ARG A 331 18.96 -0.93 3.36
CA ARG A 331 18.84 -1.18 1.92
C ARG A 331 18.89 0.12 1.12
N VAL A 332 19.02 0.03 -0.21
CA VAL A 332 18.89 1.19 -1.11
C VAL A 332 17.47 1.33 -1.69
N ASP A 333 16.66 0.28 -1.58
CA ASP A 333 15.35 0.16 -2.23
C ASP A 333 14.18 0.23 -1.25
N SER A 334 12.98 0.25 -1.82
CA SER A 334 11.72 -0.11 -1.17
C SER A 334 10.93 -1.09 -2.06
N TYR A 335 9.73 -1.52 -1.66
CA TYR A 335 8.84 -2.28 -2.57
C TYR A 335 8.37 -1.47 -3.79
N PHE A 336 8.51 -0.14 -3.73
CA PHE A 336 7.95 0.80 -4.70
C PHE A 336 9.02 1.39 -5.63
N ASP A 337 10.30 1.37 -5.20
CA ASP A 337 11.39 1.99 -5.94
C ASP A 337 12.73 1.26 -5.69
N PRO A 338 13.44 0.79 -6.74
CA PRO A 338 14.77 0.18 -6.60
C PRO A 338 15.82 1.09 -5.94
N PHE A 339 15.55 2.40 -5.86
CA PHE A 339 16.44 3.40 -5.27
C PHE A 339 15.72 4.26 -4.23
N GLY A 340 14.63 3.76 -3.65
CA GLY A 340 13.76 4.50 -2.74
C GLY A 340 14.46 5.06 -1.50
N ASN A 341 15.51 4.40 -0.99
CA ASN A 341 16.22 4.85 0.21
C ASN A 341 17.37 5.84 -0.05
N LEU A 342 17.55 6.29 -1.29
CA LEU A 342 18.43 7.42 -1.55
C LEU A 342 17.77 8.71 -1.07
N ASP A 343 18.56 9.60 -0.46
CA ASP A 343 18.11 10.97 -0.22
C ASP A 343 18.06 11.78 -1.53
N VAL A 344 17.52 13.00 -1.46
CA VAL A 344 17.28 13.82 -2.65
C VAL A 344 18.58 14.11 -3.41
N ARG A 345 19.68 14.35 -2.68
CA ARG A 345 21.00 14.60 -3.26
C ARG A 345 21.51 13.40 -4.06
N ARG A 346 21.55 12.21 -3.44
CA ARG A 346 22.00 10.99 -4.10
C ARG A 346 21.08 10.61 -5.24
N ARG A 347 19.77 10.82 -5.06
CA ARG A 347 18.80 10.55 -6.11
C ARG A 347 19.00 11.45 -7.33
N ALA A 348 19.28 12.74 -7.13
CA ALA A 348 19.61 13.65 -8.21
C ALA A 348 20.90 13.23 -8.95
N TRP A 349 21.94 12.77 -8.24
CA TRP A 349 23.13 12.20 -8.89
C TRP A 349 22.80 10.95 -9.73
N LEU A 350 21.95 10.05 -9.21
CA LEU A 350 21.51 8.88 -9.93
C LEU A 350 20.76 9.23 -11.22
N GLU A 351 19.82 10.19 -11.17
CA GLU A 351 19.08 10.59 -12.37
C GLU A 351 19.98 11.34 -13.38
N ALA A 352 20.94 12.14 -12.91
CA ALA A 352 21.97 12.72 -13.78
C ALA A 352 22.81 11.63 -14.46
N ALA A 353 23.21 10.59 -13.72
CA ALA A 353 23.94 9.45 -14.26
C ALA A 353 23.11 8.73 -15.32
N ARG A 354 21.83 8.45 -15.03
CA ARG A 354 20.89 7.75 -15.93
C ARG A 354 20.78 8.45 -17.28
N GLU A 355 20.58 9.77 -17.27
CA GLU A 355 20.41 10.52 -18.52
C GLU A 355 21.75 10.71 -19.25
N THR A 356 22.87 10.84 -18.52
CA THR A 356 24.22 10.85 -19.11
C THR A 356 24.53 9.52 -19.82
N TRP A 357 24.16 8.39 -19.22
CA TRP A 357 24.29 7.07 -19.82
C TRP A 357 23.44 6.95 -21.09
N ALA A 358 22.20 7.44 -21.05
CA ALA A 358 21.29 7.43 -22.21
C ALA A 358 21.80 8.30 -23.38
N MET A 359 22.71 9.25 -23.13
CA MET A 359 23.39 10.03 -24.18
C MET A 359 24.66 9.33 -24.73
N GLY A 360 25.03 8.16 -24.20
CA GLY A 360 26.17 7.37 -24.66
C GLY A 360 27.49 7.64 -23.94
N ASP A 361 27.52 8.53 -22.93
CA ASP A 361 28.73 8.81 -22.15
C ASP A 361 28.79 7.93 -20.89
N GLY A 362 29.18 6.67 -21.08
CA GLY A 362 29.28 5.69 -19.99
C GLY A 362 30.32 6.06 -18.92
N ALA A 363 31.41 6.74 -19.31
CA ALA A 363 32.46 7.13 -18.37
C ALA A 363 31.98 8.23 -17.42
N ALA A 364 31.35 9.29 -17.96
CA ALA A 364 30.78 10.34 -17.13
C ALA A 364 29.60 9.85 -16.28
N ALA A 365 28.76 8.95 -16.82
CA ALA A 365 27.67 8.34 -16.06
C ALA A 365 28.19 7.54 -14.85
N ASN A 366 29.26 6.76 -15.02
CA ASN A 366 29.86 6.00 -13.92
C ASN A 366 30.45 6.92 -12.83
N ALA A 367 31.09 8.03 -13.21
CA ALA A 367 31.59 9.00 -12.24
C ALA A 367 30.45 9.63 -11.40
N LEU A 368 29.30 9.91 -12.02
CA LEU A 368 28.10 10.39 -11.31
C LEU A 368 27.50 9.30 -10.39
N LEU A 369 27.52 8.04 -10.82
CA LEU A 369 27.09 6.92 -9.99
C LEU A 369 28.02 6.70 -8.79
N ASP A 370 29.33 6.92 -8.96
CA ASP A 370 30.30 6.89 -7.86
C ASP A 370 30.01 8.00 -6.84
N ALA A 371 29.67 9.21 -7.30
CA ALA A 371 29.23 10.31 -6.43
C ALA A 371 27.92 10.00 -5.69
N CYS A 372 26.98 9.29 -6.33
CA CYS A 372 25.76 8.78 -5.69
C CYS A 372 26.07 7.74 -4.60
N ALA A 373 27.07 6.88 -4.83
CA ALA A 373 27.46 5.80 -3.93
C ALA A 373 28.24 6.28 -2.69
N ASP A 374 28.71 7.52 -2.68
CA ASP A 374 29.47 8.07 -1.57
C ASP A 374 28.67 8.04 -0.26
N GLY A 375 29.32 7.65 0.83
CA GLY A 375 28.71 7.48 2.16
C GLY A 375 27.71 6.31 2.32
N LEU A 376 27.39 5.55 1.26
CA LEU A 376 26.55 4.36 1.38
C LEU A 376 27.34 3.20 2.02
N SER A 377 26.66 2.33 2.76
CA SER A 377 27.27 1.10 3.31
C SER A 377 27.70 0.13 2.19
N PRO A 378 28.59 -0.85 2.46
CA PRO A 378 28.98 -1.85 1.46
C PRO A 378 27.78 -2.57 0.82
N ARG A 379 26.76 -2.94 1.62
CA ARG A 379 25.54 -3.58 1.13
C ARG A 379 24.77 -2.66 0.17
N GLN A 380 24.51 -1.42 0.59
CA GLN A 380 23.78 -0.44 -0.23
C GLN A 380 24.51 -0.14 -1.54
N ARG A 381 25.85 -0.04 -1.52
CA ARG A 381 26.64 0.13 -2.75
C ARG A 381 26.48 -1.05 -3.70
N ASN A 382 26.51 -2.27 -3.18
CA ASN A 382 26.30 -3.48 -3.99
C ASN A 382 24.88 -3.50 -4.59
N GLN A 383 23.86 -3.19 -3.80
CA GLN A 383 22.48 -3.10 -4.31
C GLN A 383 22.34 -1.99 -5.36
N LEU A 384 22.90 -0.80 -5.12
CA LEU A 384 22.87 0.32 -6.07
C LEU A 384 23.45 -0.09 -7.43
N ARG A 385 24.61 -0.75 -7.44
CA ARG A 385 25.24 -1.23 -8.69
C ARG A 385 24.42 -2.30 -9.36
N ALA A 386 23.91 -3.27 -8.61
CA ALA A 386 23.12 -4.35 -9.17
C ALA A 386 21.80 -3.86 -9.80
N TYR A 387 21.12 -2.89 -9.16
CA TYR A 387 19.97 -2.23 -9.77
C TYR A 387 20.33 -1.36 -10.96
N TRP A 388 21.45 -0.63 -10.90
CA TRP A 388 21.95 0.14 -12.04
C TRP A 388 22.17 -0.75 -13.27
N GLU A 389 22.87 -1.87 -13.11
CA GLU A 389 23.14 -2.82 -14.19
C GLU A 389 21.85 -3.40 -14.78
N ARG A 390 20.93 -3.83 -13.90
CA ARG A 390 19.68 -4.47 -14.29
C ARG A 390 18.70 -3.51 -14.96
N ASP A 391 18.47 -2.35 -14.35
CA ASP A 391 17.33 -1.49 -14.67
C ASP A 391 17.72 -0.27 -15.52
N VAL A 392 19.01 0.12 -15.53
CA VAL A 392 19.50 1.29 -16.27
C VAL A 392 20.36 0.89 -17.46
N ALA A 393 21.51 0.26 -17.20
CA ALA A 393 22.50 -0.04 -18.24
C ALA A 393 21.93 -0.98 -19.32
N THR A 394 21.20 -2.03 -18.89
CA THR A 394 20.59 -3.01 -19.79
C THR A 394 19.40 -2.44 -20.59
N THR A 395 18.62 -1.53 -19.98
CA THR A 395 17.43 -0.95 -20.61
C THR A 395 17.78 0.03 -21.72
N ALA A 396 18.87 0.80 -21.55
CA ALA A 396 19.36 1.73 -22.57
C ALA A 396 19.83 1.01 -23.85
N ALA A 397 20.41 -0.19 -23.72
CA ALA A 397 20.86 -1.00 -24.87
C ALA A 397 19.71 -1.53 -25.76
N LYS A 398 18.44 -1.38 -25.34
CA LYS A 398 17.25 -1.90 -26.03
C LYS A 398 16.36 -0.82 -26.67
N ARG A 399 16.71 0.47 -26.56
CA ARG A 399 16.01 1.55 -27.26
C ARG A 399 16.82 1.92 -28.52
N PRO A 400 16.26 1.74 -29.73
CA PRO A 400 16.94 2.13 -30.97
C PRO A 400 17.17 3.63 -31.07
#